data_AF-A0A914JAT8-F1
#
_entry.id   AF-A0A914JAT8-F1
#
_cell.length_a   1.000
_cell.length_b   1.000
_cell.length_c   1.000
_cell.angle_alpha   90.00
_cell.angle_beta   90.00
_cell.angle_gamma   90.00
#
_symmetry.space_group_name_H-M   'P 1'
#
loop_
_entity.id
_entity.type
_entity.pdbx_description
1 polymer ?
#
loop_
_entity_poly.entity_id
_entity_poly.type
_entity_poly.pdbx_seq_one_letter_code
_entity_poly.pdbx_strand_id
1 'polypeptide(L)'
;MFIGVHPDINASGLGTQIIQQSKKLAKEKGLDLQIANCAAVASLKAFTKAGFEPAVTFPYSEFLDHGRPVFGEQVDDGQALTMVAIRH
;
A
#
# COMPACT_ATOMS: atom_id res chain seq x y z
N MET A 1 -3.90 -5.38 -5.42
CA MET A 1 -3.32 -6.39 -4.52
C MET A 1 -3.75 -6.08 -3.09
N PHE A 2 -4.09 -7.10 -2.28
CA PHE A 2 -4.32 -6.97 -0.85
C PHE A 2 -3.20 -7.69 -0.09
N ILE A 3 -2.64 -7.06 0.95
CA ILE A 3 -1.58 -7.64 1.78
C ILE A 3 -1.99 -7.49 3.25
N GLY A 4 -2.04 -8.60 3.97
CA GLY A 4 -2.13 -8.64 5.42
C GLY A 4 -1.13 -9.64 5.98
N VAL A 5 -0.46 -9.28 7.07
CA VAL A 5 0.43 -10.18 7.81
C VAL A 5 -0.14 -10.33 9.21
N HIS A 6 -0.40 -11.56 9.63
CA HIS A 6 -0.92 -11.84 10.98
C HIS A 6 0.15 -11.46 12.02
N PRO A 7 -0.19 -10.70 13.09
CA PRO A 7 0.80 -10.15 14.02
C PRO A 7 1.58 -11.22 14.78
N ASP A 8 0.94 -12.35 15.10
CA ASP A 8 1.59 -13.45 15.85
C ASP A 8 2.58 -14.28 15.03
N ILE A 9 2.62 -14.07 13.71
CA ILE A 9 3.67 -14.65 12.90
C ILE A 9 4.90 -13.76 13.12
N ASN A 10 5.89 -14.27 13.87
CA ASN A 10 7.19 -13.61 14.05
C ASN A 10 7.96 -13.60 12.73
N ALA A 11 7.54 -12.72 11.84
CA ALA A 11 7.85 -12.74 10.43
C ALA A 11 8.32 -11.36 9.98
N SER A 12 9.46 -10.95 10.54
CA SER A 12 10.14 -9.76 10.07
C SER A 12 10.37 -9.86 8.57
N GLY A 13 9.73 -8.95 7.82
CA GLY A 13 9.90 -8.85 6.37
C GLY A 13 8.98 -9.71 5.49
N LEU A 14 8.00 -10.47 6.01
CA LEU A 14 7.07 -11.23 5.14
C LEU A 14 6.32 -10.34 4.15
N GLY A 15 5.80 -9.19 4.61
CA GLY A 15 5.12 -8.24 3.72
C GLY A 15 6.02 -7.81 2.55
N THR A 16 7.29 -7.51 2.83
CA THR A 16 8.28 -7.17 1.80
C THR A 16 8.55 -8.34 0.85
N GLN A 17 8.63 -9.57 1.35
CA GLN A 17 8.85 -10.77 0.52
C GLN A 17 7.67 -11.00 -0.44
N ILE A 18 6.42 -10.84 0.04
CA ILE A 18 5.21 -10.94 -0.79
C ILE A 18 5.23 -9.89 -1.90
N ILE A 19 5.58 -8.65 -1.57
CA ILE A 19 5.69 -7.55 -2.56
C ILE A 19 6.73 -7.90 -3.63
N GLN A 20 7.92 -8.38 -3.23
CA GLN A 20 8.98 -8.74 -4.19
C GLN A 20 8.59 -9.93 -5.07
N GLN A 21 7.90 -10.93 -4.52
CA GLN A 21 7.41 -12.07 -5.29
C GLN A 21 6.36 -11.63 -6.33
N SER A 22 5.43 -10.75 -5.95
CA SER A 22 4.50 -10.18 -6.93
C SER A 22 5.21 -9.33 -7.98
N LYS A 23 6.23 -8.56 -7.57
CA LYS A 23 7.07 -7.78 -8.48
C LYS A 23 7.69 -8.66 -9.56
N LYS A 24 8.28 -9.77 -9.14
CA LYS A 24 8.86 -10.78 -10.02
C LYS A 24 7.82 -11.41 -10.93
N LEU A 25 6.68 -11.85 -10.38
CA LEU A 25 5.61 -12.50 -11.16
C LEU A 25 5.05 -11.58 -12.24
N ALA A 26 4.82 -10.31 -11.94
CA ALA A 26 4.31 -9.37 -12.94
C ALA A 26 5.28 -9.17 -14.10
N LYS A 27 6.59 -9.07 -13.81
CA LYS A 27 7.64 -9.01 -14.83
C LYS A 27 7.65 -10.28 -15.69
N GLU A 28 7.54 -11.45 -15.08
CA GLU A 28 7.46 -12.74 -15.79
C GLU A 28 6.21 -12.86 -16.67
N LYS A 29 5.12 -12.20 -16.29
CA LYS A 29 3.87 -12.14 -17.06
C LYS A 29 3.85 -11.03 -18.11
N GLY A 30 4.91 -10.23 -18.23
CA GLY A 30 4.96 -9.10 -19.16
C GLY A 30 3.98 -7.99 -18.81
N LEU A 31 3.66 -7.81 -17.52
CA LEU A 31 2.85 -6.67 -17.07
C LEU A 31 3.75 -5.44 -16.96
N ASP A 32 3.37 -4.36 -17.64
CA ASP A 32 4.16 -3.13 -17.69
C ASP A 32 4.08 -2.30 -16.40
N LEU A 33 2.98 -2.43 -15.65
CA LEU A 33 2.64 -1.57 -14.53
C LEU A 33 2.03 -2.37 -13.38
N GLN A 34 2.50 -2.13 -12.17
CA GLN A 34 1.82 -2.53 -10.94
C GLN A 34 1.45 -1.31 -10.12
N ILE A 35 0.24 -1.34 -9.55
CA ILE A 35 -0.31 -0.29 -8.68
C ILE A 35 -0.78 -0.93 -7.38
N ALA A 36 -0.56 -0.26 -6.26
CA ALA A 36 -1.11 -0.61 -4.96
C ALA A 36 -1.60 0.63 -4.21
N ASN A 37 -2.67 0.47 -3.44
CA ASN A 37 -3.15 1.50 -2.52
C ASN A 37 -2.64 1.16 -1.12
N CYS A 38 -1.76 1.99 -0.58
CA CYS A 38 -1.21 1.88 0.76
C CYS A 38 -2.09 2.66 1.73
N ALA A 39 -2.95 1.95 2.46
CA ALA A 39 -3.86 2.53 3.45
C ALA A 39 -3.20 2.79 4.81
N ALA A 40 -1.99 2.27 5.01
CA ALA A 40 -1.24 2.33 6.27
C ALA A 40 0.21 2.73 6.06
N VAL A 41 0.84 3.41 7.03
CA VAL A 41 2.24 3.88 6.92
C VAL A 41 3.20 2.69 6.75
N ALA A 42 2.94 1.59 7.47
CA ALA A 42 3.73 0.37 7.32
C ALA A 42 3.73 -0.15 5.87
N SER A 43 2.56 -0.17 5.22
CA SER A 43 2.45 -0.62 3.83
C SER A 43 3.17 0.31 2.86
N LEU A 44 3.03 1.64 3.03
CA LEU A 44 3.73 2.62 2.20
C LEU A 44 5.26 2.45 2.29
N LYS A 45 5.79 2.28 3.50
CA LYS A 45 7.23 2.01 3.72
C LYS A 45 7.69 0.70 3.07
N ALA A 46 6.88 -0.36 3.12
CA ALA A 46 7.22 -1.64 2.52
C ALA A 46 7.27 -1.57 0.98
N PHE A 47 6.28 -0.93 0.36
CA PHE A 47 6.23 -0.77 -1.10
C PHE A 47 7.32 0.16 -1.63
N THR A 48 7.57 1.29 -0.96
CA THR A 48 8.67 2.20 -1.33
C THR A 48 10.04 1.52 -1.24
N LYS A 49 10.28 0.73 -0.18
CA LYS A 49 11.49 -0.11 -0.07
C LYS A 49 11.60 -1.15 -1.19
N ALA A 50 10.49 -1.59 -1.77
CA ALA A 50 10.47 -2.51 -2.90
C ALA A 50 10.68 -1.83 -4.27
N GLY A 51 10.79 -0.50 -4.29
CA GLY A 51 11.02 0.31 -5.49
C GLY A 51 9.76 0.86 -6.16
N PHE A 52 8.61 0.79 -5.48
CA PHE A 52 7.41 1.49 -5.95
C PHE A 52 7.49 2.97 -5.58
N GLU A 53 7.01 3.82 -6.48
CA GLU A 53 6.99 5.28 -6.31
C GLU A 53 5.57 5.74 -5.92
N PRO A 54 5.43 6.66 -4.95
CA PRO A 54 4.15 7.32 -4.68
C PRO A 54 3.67 8.10 -5.89
N ALA A 55 2.43 7.86 -6.30
CA ALA A 55 1.79 8.54 -7.43
C ALA A 55 0.78 9.59 -6.96
N VAL A 56 -0.11 9.23 -6.04
CA VAL A 56 -1.17 10.12 -5.53
C VAL A 56 -1.43 9.81 -4.06
N THR A 57 -1.65 10.84 -3.24
CA THR A 57 -2.02 10.70 -1.83
C THR A 57 -3.35 11.41 -1.57
N PHE A 58 -4.25 10.73 -0.88
CA PHE A 58 -5.57 11.24 -0.49
C PHE A 58 -5.67 11.26 1.04
N PRO A 59 -5.67 12.44 1.67
CA PRO A 59 -5.92 12.57 3.10
C PRO A 59 -7.31 12.04 3.44
N TYR A 60 -7.41 11.22 4.49
CA TYR A 60 -8.72 10.67 4.89
C TYR A 60 -9.70 11.75 5.35
N SER A 61 -9.18 12.86 5.89
CA SER A 61 -9.97 14.04 6.29
C SER A 61 -10.70 14.71 5.11
N GLU A 62 -10.23 14.51 3.89
CA GLU A 62 -10.85 15.06 2.67
C GLU A 62 -11.90 14.12 2.08
N PHE A 63 -12.06 12.92 2.63
CA PHE A 63 -13.01 11.94 2.15
C PHE A 63 -14.39 12.16 2.80
N LEU A 64 -15.27 12.83 2.06
CA LEU A 64 -16.62 13.18 2.50
C LEU A 64 -17.69 12.38 1.73
N ASP A 65 -18.65 11.81 2.46
CA ASP A 65 -19.88 11.23 1.90
C ASP A 65 -21.07 12.11 2.27
N HIS A 66 -21.73 12.68 1.26
CA HIS A 66 -22.79 13.69 1.43
C HIS A 66 -22.39 14.85 2.38
N GLY A 67 -21.14 15.30 2.29
CA GLY A 67 -20.59 16.38 3.12
C GLY A 67 -20.21 15.97 4.54
N ARG A 68 -20.27 14.68 4.88
CA ARG A 68 -19.88 14.15 6.20
C ARG A 68 -18.58 13.33 6.09
N PRO A 69 -17.64 13.45 7.04
CA PRO A 69 -16.42 12.64 7.03
C PRO A 69 -16.75 11.14 7.04
N VAL A 70 -16.10 10.40 6.15
CA VAL A 70 -16.22 8.93 6.06
C VAL A 70 -15.29 8.23 7.04
N PHE A 71 -14.10 8.79 7.25
CA PHE A 71 -13.09 8.27 8.15
C PHE A 71 -13.04 9.13 9.42
N GLY A 72 -12.93 8.49 10.59
CA GLY A 72 -12.78 9.18 11.87
C GLY A 72 -11.36 9.73 12.08
N GLU A 73 -11.17 10.57 13.12
CA GLU A 73 -9.87 11.20 13.44
C GLU A 73 -8.79 10.18 13.85
N GLN A 74 -9.18 9.03 14.41
CA GLN A 74 -8.26 7.95 14.77
C GLN A 74 -8.25 6.88 13.69
N VAL A 75 -7.22 6.92 12.85
CA VAL A 75 -6.77 5.77 12.08
C VAL A 75 -5.42 5.37 12.69
N ASP A 76 -5.38 4.19 13.31
CA ASP A 76 -4.26 3.75 14.17
C ASP A 76 -2.89 3.74 13.45
N ASP A 77 -2.89 3.52 12.13
CA ASP A 77 -1.68 3.60 11.30
C ASP A 77 -1.99 4.29 9.96
N GLY A 78 -1.79 5.60 9.90
CA GLY A 78 -1.83 6.40 8.66
C GLY A 78 -3.04 7.31 8.51
N GLN A 79 -2.82 8.54 8.06
CA GLN A 79 -3.84 9.59 7.93
C GLN A 79 -4.29 9.82 6.48
N ALA A 80 -3.80 8.99 5.55
CA ALA A 80 -4.05 9.12 4.13
C ALA A 80 -3.91 7.76 3.43
N LEU A 81 -4.59 7.65 2.28
CA LEU A 81 -4.39 6.59 1.31
C LEU A 81 -3.36 7.06 0.28
N THR A 82 -2.23 6.35 0.15
CA THR A 82 -1.25 6.65 -0.89
C THR A 82 -1.25 5.56 -1.95
N MET A 83 -1.57 5.92 -3.19
CA MET A 83 -1.36 5.07 -4.35
C MET A 83 0.12 5.08 -4.73
N VAL A 84 0.70 3.89 -4.89
CA VAL A 84 2.08 3.68 -5.34
C VAL A 84 2.10 2.87 -6.63
N ALA A 85 3.09 3.10 -7.48
CA ALA A 85 3.23 2.41 -8.75
C ALA A 85 4.69 2.03 -9.05
N ILE A 86 4.88 0.97 -9.82
CA ILE A 86 6.19 0.63 -10.39
C ILE A 86 6.02 0.16 -11.84
N ARG A 87 6.96 0.57 -12.70
CA ARG A 87 7.08 0.11 -14.09
C ARG A 87 8.17 -0.96 -14.20
N HIS A 88 7.95 -2.00 -15.01
CA HIS A 88 8.86 -3.16 -15.13
C HIS A 88 9.84 -3.09 -16.29
#